data_AF-F8JE98-F1
#
_entry.id   AF-F8JE98-F1
#
_cell.length_a   1.000
_cell.length_b   1.000
_cell.length_c   1.000
_cell.angle_alpha   90.00
_cell.angle_beta   90.00
_cell.angle_gamma   90.00
#
_symmetry.space_group_name_H-M   'P 1'
#
loop_
_entity.id
_entity.type
_entity.pdbx_description
1 polymer ?
#
loop_
_entity_poly.entity_id
_entity_poly.type
_entity_poly.pdbx_seq_one_letter_code
_entity_poly.pdbx_strand_id
1 'polypeptide(L)'
;MRGSLAVVLVTVLTGALQGCGGAAGGNGDPGARPLPPGQSCGSIRNELNRLDSQGVPAQVERASNGGKLSAGQRANVDKYNDLLNQYLGARCHV
;
A
#
# COMPACT_ATOMS: atom_id res chain seq x y z
N MET A 1 61.49 -6.01 -3.63
CA MET A 1 60.54 -6.52 -2.60
C MET A 1 59.15 -6.45 -3.21
N ARG A 2 58.46 -7.58 -3.23
CA ARG A 2 57.14 -7.79 -3.84
C ARG A 2 56.09 -7.37 -2.79
N GLY A 3 55.12 -6.53 -3.17
CA GLY A 3 53.93 -6.23 -2.37
C GLY A 3 52.78 -5.96 -3.34
N SER A 4 52.08 -7.01 -3.76
CA SER A 4 50.74 -7.37 -3.26
C SER A 4 49.69 -6.34 -3.73
N LEU A 5 49.15 -6.50 -4.95
CA LEU A 5 47.85 -7.16 -5.18
C LEU A 5 46.77 -6.71 -4.18
N ALA A 6 45.97 -5.73 -4.56
CA ALA A 6 44.59 -5.61 -4.11
C ALA A 6 43.75 -5.20 -5.32
N VAL A 7 43.15 -6.23 -5.92
CA VAL A 7 42.31 -6.22 -7.11
C VAL A 7 41.11 -5.31 -6.89
N VAL A 8 40.94 -4.34 -7.79
CA VAL A 8 39.75 -3.52 -7.96
C VAL A 8 38.58 -4.44 -8.33
N LEU A 9 37.70 -4.73 -7.37
CA LEU A 9 36.48 -5.49 -7.62
C LEU A 9 35.29 -4.53 -7.68
N VAL A 10 35.08 -3.96 -8.87
CA VAL A 10 33.78 -3.39 -9.27
C VAL A 10 32.91 -4.57 -9.70
N THR A 11 32.00 -5.00 -8.82
CA THR A 11 30.87 -5.85 -9.22
C THR A 11 29.59 -5.10 -8.89
N VAL A 12 29.11 -4.39 -9.90
CA VAL A 12 27.72 -3.98 -10.02
C VAL A 12 26.90 -5.26 -10.17
N LEU A 13 26.20 -5.66 -9.10
CA LEU A 13 25.01 -6.48 -9.22
C LEU A 13 23.84 -5.71 -8.60
N THR A 14 23.16 -4.99 -9.50
CA THR A 14 21.75 -4.61 -9.43
C THR A 14 20.88 -5.83 -9.13
N GLY A 15 20.74 -6.15 -7.86
CA GLY A 15 19.69 -7.00 -7.31
C GLY A 15 18.61 -6.11 -6.74
N ALA A 16 17.61 -5.78 -7.55
CA ALA A 16 16.38 -5.18 -7.08
C ALA A 16 15.66 -6.17 -6.15
N LEU A 17 15.92 -6.07 -4.84
CA LEU A 17 14.92 -6.42 -3.84
C LEU A 17 13.81 -5.37 -3.89
N GLN A 18 12.97 -5.43 -4.92
CA GLN A 18 11.62 -4.88 -4.90
C GLN A 18 10.80 -5.78 -3.98
N GLY A 19 10.86 -5.51 -2.68
CA GLY A 19 10.06 -6.21 -1.68
C GLY A 19 10.76 -6.45 -0.36
N CYS A 20 11.16 -5.40 0.36
CA CYS A 20 11.32 -5.51 1.80
C CYS A 20 11.32 -4.11 2.47
N GLY A 21 10.42 -3.94 3.45
CA GLY A 21 10.33 -2.86 4.44
C GLY A 21 11.08 -1.55 4.17
N GLY A 22 10.34 -0.52 3.78
CA GLY A 22 10.86 0.85 3.66
C GLY A 22 11.55 1.32 4.94
N ALA A 23 12.81 1.72 4.77
CA ALA A 23 13.68 2.28 5.79
C ALA A 23 13.26 3.69 6.23
N ALA A 24 13.72 4.03 7.44
CA ALA A 24 13.70 5.32 8.11
C ALA A 24 13.83 6.57 7.21
N GLY A 25 13.00 7.58 7.45
CA GLY A 25 13.13 8.91 6.85
C GLY A 25 11.95 9.81 7.21
N GLY A 26 12.23 10.97 7.80
CA GLY A 26 11.24 11.90 8.34
C GLY A 26 10.40 12.66 7.31
N ASN A 27 9.58 13.55 7.86
CA ASN A 27 8.68 14.53 7.23
C ASN A 27 7.33 14.00 6.73
N GLY A 28 6.32 14.05 7.60
CA GLY A 28 4.93 14.38 7.24
C GLY A 28 4.08 13.30 6.57
N ASP A 29 4.64 12.17 6.15
CA ASP A 29 3.89 11.05 5.58
C ASP A 29 3.39 10.13 6.71
N PRO A 30 2.12 9.71 6.76
CA PRO A 30 1.66 8.68 7.68
C PRO A 30 2.39 7.39 7.31
N GLY A 31 3.55 7.17 7.94
CA GLY A 31 4.59 6.26 7.48
C GLY A 31 4.09 4.90 7.02
N ALA A 32 4.82 4.32 6.05
CA ALA A 32 4.48 3.09 5.36
C ALA A 32 3.88 2.05 6.31
N ARG A 33 2.56 1.89 6.29
CA ARG A 33 1.88 0.89 7.10
C ARG A 33 2.16 -0.47 6.45
N PRO A 34 2.78 -1.43 7.17
CA PRO A 34 2.93 -2.76 6.64
C PRO A 34 1.54 -3.31 6.31
N LEU A 35 1.39 -3.90 5.11
CA LEU A 35 0.15 -4.58 4.75
C LEU A 35 -0.12 -5.70 5.78
N PRO A 36 -1.39 -6.03 6.06
CA PRO A 36 -1.72 -7.20 6.85
C PRO A 36 -1.02 -8.45 6.30
N PRO A 37 -0.53 -9.36 7.16
CA PRO A 37 0.15 -10.57 6.71
C PRO A 37 -0.74 -11.35 5.73
N GLY A 38 -0.22 -11.62 4.53
CA GLY A 38 -0.94 -12.30 3.45
C GLY A 38 -1.66 -11.38 2.44
N GLN A 39 -1.68 -10.06 2.66
CA GLN A 39 -2.18 -9.10 1.67
C GLN A 39 -1.04 -8.49 0.84
N SER A 40 -1.28 -8.37 -0.47
CA SER A 40 -0.42 -7.66 -1.40
C SER A 40 -1.14 -6.45 -1.98
N CYS A 41 -0.42 -5.49 -2.55
CA CYS A 41 -1.00 -4.37 -3.27
C CYS A 41 -2.00 -4.81 -4.36
N GLY A 42 -1.73 -5.93 -5.05
CA GLY A 42 -2.64 -6.51 -6.03
C GLY A 42 -3.91 -7.08 -5.40
N SER A 43 -3.80 -7.73 -4.24
CA SER A 43 -4.94 -8.27 -3.48
C SER A 43 -5.85 -7.13 -2.98
N ILE A 44 -5.26 -6.07 -2.42
CA ILE A 44 -6.00 -4.89 -1.97
C ILE A 44 -6.70 -4.22 -3.16
N ARG A 45 -6.02 -4.03 -4.30
CA ARG A 45 -6.63 -3.43 -5.48
C ARG A 45 -7.78 -4.26 -6.03
N ASN A 46 -7.66 -5.58 -6.04
CA ASN A 46 -8.76 -6.46 -6.44
C ASN A 46 -9.98 -6.32 -5.51
N GLU A 47 -9.76 -6.24 -4.20
CA GLU A 47 -10.85 -6.07 -3.25
C GLU A 47 -11.49 -4.67 -3.35
N LEU A 48 -10.68 -3.62 -3.56
CA LEU A 48 -11.19 -2.27 -3.86
C LEU A 48 -12.05 -2.27 -5.13
N ASN A 49 -11.58 -2.89 -6.22
CA ASN A 49 -12.35 -3.00 -7.47
C ASN A 49 -13.65 -3.78 -7.28
N ARG A 50 -13.66 -4.79 -6.41
CA ARG A 50 -14.86 -5.57 -6.09
C ARG A 50 -15.90 -4.70 -5.37
N LEU A 51 -15.47 -3.91 -4.38
CA LEU A 51 -16.34 -2.98 -3.65
C LEU A 51 -16.80 -1.82 -4.55
N ASP A 52 -15.94 -1.36 -5.44
CA ASP A 52 -16.26 -0.36 -6.47
C ASP A 52 -17.38 -0.86 -7.39
N SER A 53 -17.26 -2.09 -7.90
CA SER A 53 -18.27 -2.75 -8.72
C SER A 53 -19.63 -2.94 -8.01
N GLN A 54 -19.64 -2.91 -6.66
CA GLN A 54 -20.85 -2.97 -5.84
C GLN A 54 -21.48 -1.58 -5.59
N GLY A 55 -20.89 -0.51 -6.12
CA GLY A 55 -21.36 0.86 -5.95
C GLY A 55 -21.08 1.41 -4.55
N VAL A 56 -20.07 0.88 -3.85
CA VAL A 56 -19.65 1.40 -2.55
C VAL A 56 -19.16 2.86 -2.61
N PRO A 57 -18.44 3.33 -3.65
CA PRO A 57 -18.03 4.74 -3.73
C PRO A 57 -19.21 5.72 -3.62
N ALA A 58 -20.33 5.44 -4.30
CA ALA A 58 -21.54 6.25 -4.20
C ALA A 58 -22.15 6.23 -2.78
N GLN A 59 -21.94 5.15 -2.01
CA GLN A 59 -22.34 5.07 -0.61
C GLN A 59 -21.40 5.88 0.30
N VAL A 60 -20.09 5.88 0.01
CA VAL A 60 -19.10 6.73 0.69
C VAL A 60 -19.50 8.19 0.51
N GLU A 61 -19.74 8.64 -0.72
CA GLU A 61 -20.17 10.01 -1.02
C GLU A 61 -21.47 10.36 -0.30
N ARG A 62 -22.45 9.44 -0.29
CA ARG A 62 -23.69 9.64 0.45
C ARG A 62 -23.44 9.80 1.95
N ALA A 63 -22.58 8.98 2.54
CA ALA A 63 -22.21 9.10 3.96
C ALA A 63 -21.49 10.42 4.25
N SER A 64 -20.54 10.82 3.40
CA SER A 64 -19.83 12.10 3.51
C SER A 64 -20.76 13.31 3.42
N ASN A 65 -21.82 13.21 2.63
CA ASN A 65 -22.87 14.23 2.51
C ASN A 65 -23.93 14.15 3.64
N GLY A 66 -23.71 13.36 4.70
CA GLY A 66 -24.63 13.22 5.83
C GLY A 66 -25.85 12.33 5.56
N GLY A 67 -25.86 11.65 4.42
CA GLY A 67 -26.90 10.70 4.05
C GLY A 67 -26.88 9.45 4.92
N LYS A 68 -28.06 8.88 5.14
CA LYS A 68 -28.23 7.66 5.94
C LYS A 68 -27.78 6.45 5.12
N LEU A 69 -27.07 5.53 5.77
CA LEU A 69 -26.69 4.22 5.22
C LEU A 69 -27.29 3.12 6.08
N SER A 70 -27.66 2.00 5.46
CA SER A 70 -27.98 0.78 6.19
C SER A 70 -26.72 0.21 6.86
N ALA A 71 -26.89 -0.69 7.83
CA ALA A 71 -25.75 -1.29 8.53
C ALA A 71 -24.79 -2.02 7.57
N GLY A 72 -25.32 -2.72 6.56
CA GLY A 72 -24.50 -3.38 5.53
C GLY A 72 -23.76 -2.40 4.62
N GLN A 73 -24.42 -1.30 4.24
CA GLN A 73 -23.77 -0.25 3.44
C GLN A 73 -22.63 0.42 4.21
N ARG A 74 -22.84 0.69 5.50
CA ARG A 74 -21.81 1.27 6.36
C ARG A 74 -20.60 0.34 6.49
N ALA A 75 -20.82 -0.96 6.72
CA ALA A 75 -19.74 -1.94 6.77
C ALA A 75 -18.93 -1.99 5.46
N ASN A 76 -19.58 -1.90 4.31
CA ASN A 76 -18.89 -1.85 3.02
C ASN A 76 -18.08 -0.56 2.84
N VAL A 77 -18.64 0.58 3.22
CA VAL A 77 -17.95 1.88 3.22
C VAL A 77 -16.73 1.87 4.13
N ASP A 78 -16.87 1.35 5.34
CA ASP A 78 -15.77 1.24 6.31
C ASP A 78 -14.66 0.34 5.77
N LYS A 79 -15.01 -0.81 5.20
CA LYS A 79 -14.07 -1.73 4.56
C LYS A 79 -13.35 -1.09 3.36
N TYR A 80 -14.10 -0.37 2.51
CA TYR A 80 -13.53 0.34 1.36
C TYR A 80 -12.51 1.39 1.80
N ASN A 81 -12.87 2.21 2.80
CA ASN A 81 -11.97 3.23 3.34
C ASN A 81 -10.71 2.62 3.99
N ASP A 82 -10.84 1.51 4.74
CA ASP A 82 -9.71 0.82 5.34
C ASP A 82 -8.73 0.29 4.28
N LEU A 83 -9.25 -0.38 3.24
CA LEU A 83 -8.45 -0.86 2.12
C LEU A 83 -7.81 0.29 1.33
N LEU A 84 -8.52 1.39 1.13
CA LEU A 84 -7.99 2.57 0.43
C LEU A 84 -6.84 3.19 1.22
N ASN A 85 -7.00 3.33 2.54
CA ASN A 85 -5.95 3.82 3.42
C ASN A 85 -4.72 2.91 3.42
N GLN A 86 -4.91 1.59 3.38
CA GLN A 86 -3.80 0.64 3.25
C GLN A 86 -3.12 0.72 1.88
N TYR A 87 -3.90 0.84 0.81
CA TYR A 87 -3.38 0.98 -0.55
C TYR A 87 -2.54 2.25 -0.72
N LEU A 88 -3.02 3.38 -0.18
CA LEU A 88 -2.33 4.66 -0.22
C LEU A 88 -1.13 4.67 0.73
N GLY A 89 -1.31 4.22 1.98
CA GLY A 89 -0.27 4.20 3.01
C GLY A 89 0.86 3.22 2.75
N ALA A 90 0.60 2.09 2.09
CA ALA A 90 1.64 1.19 1.63
C ALA A 90 2.29 1.63 0.31
N ARG A 91 1.91 2.80 -0.22
CA ARG A 91 2.39 3.35 -1.51
C ARG A 91 2.16 2.39 -2.67
N CYS A 92 1.10 1.60 -2.66
CA CYS A 92 0.77 0.64 -3.72
C CYS A 92 0.36 1.29 -5.07
N HIS A 93 0.31 2.63 -5.12
CA HIS A 93 -0.05 3.43 -6.28
C HIS A 93 1.14 4.07 -6.99
N VAL A 94 2.35 3.91 -6.45
CA VAL A 94 3.59 4.52 -6.99
C VAL A 94 4.30 3.62 -7.97
#